data_AF-I4EUB1-F1
#
_entry.id   AF-I4EUB1-F1
#
_cell.length_a   1.000
_cell.length_b   1.000
_cell.length_c   1.000
_cell.angle_alpha   90.00
_cell.angle_beta   90.00
_cell.angle_gamma   90.00
#
_symmetry.space_group_name_H-M   'P 1'
#
loop_
_entity.id
_entity.type
_entity.pdbx_description
1 polymer ?
#
loop_
_entity_poly.entity_id
_entity_poly.type
_entity_poly.pdbx_seq_one_letter_code
_entity_poly.pdbx_strand_id
1 'polypeptide(L)' 'MAGVIRASGERATGMRYEFLLPGRVSEMVCDAFPELTTRPSPTGGTAMFGSVRDSAHLHGLLDRFQALGLTIVELRQLPD' A
#
# COMPACT_ATOMS: atom_id res chain seq x y z
N MET A 1 21.84 15.91 3.89
CA MET A 1 20.66 16.01 3.00
C MET A 1 19.84 14.72 3.09
N ALA A 2 18.95 14.63 4.08
CA ALA A 2 17.84 13.69 4.07
C ALA A 2 16.60 14.56 4.38
N GLY A 3 15.72 14.68 3.39
CA GLY A 3 14.56 15.57 3.45
C GLY A 3 13.66 15.20 4.61
N VAL A 4 13.42 16.19 5.47
CA VAL A 4 12.37 16.18 6.48
C VAL A 4 11.02 16.06 5.77
N ILE A 5 10.30 14.95 5.97
CA ILE A 5 8.88 14.90 5.64
C ILE A 5 8.13 15.20 6.93
N ARG A 6 7.59 16.42 7.02
CA ARG A 6 6.71 16.84 8.11
C ARG A 6 5.37 16.12 7.90
N ALA A 7 4.98 15.27 8.84
CA ALA A 7 3.60 14.79 8.93
C ALA A 7 2.73 15.93 9.48
N SER A 8 2.08 16.68 8.58
CA SER A 8 0.95 17.54 8.90
C SER A 8 -0.32 16.88 8.39
N GLY A 9 -1.19 16.47 9.32
CA GLY A 9 -2.49 15.87 9.02
C GLY A 9 -3.23 15.53 10.30
N GLU A 10 -3.69 16.55 11.01
CA GLU A 10 -4.61 16.40 12.13
C GLU A 10 -5.92 15.72 11.67
N ARG A 11 -6.28 14.62 12.35
CA ARG A 11 -7.48 13.75 12.23
C ARG A 11 -7.52 12.63 11.17
N ALA A 12 -6.45 11.86 10.98
CA ALA A 12 -6.57 10.53 10.41
C ALA A 12 -6.74 9.46 11.51
N THR A 13 -7.97 9.10 11.89
CA THR A 13 -8.23 7.88 12.69
C THR A 13 -8.32 6.67 11.75
N GLY A 14 -7.40 6.55 10.80
CA GLY A 14 -7.47 5.58 9.71
C GLY A 14 -6.19 4.80 9.62
N MET A 15 -6.24 3.51 9.97
CA MET A 15 -5.09 2.61 9.94
C MET A 15 -4.46 2.60 8.55
N ARG A 16 -3.19 3.03 8.43
CA ARG A 16 -2.47 2.93 7.18
C ARG A 16 -1.83 1.56 7.04
N TYR A 17 -2.00 0.92 5.88
CA TYR A 17 -1.35 -0.35 5.57
C TYR A 17 -0.39 -0.20 4.41
N GLU A 18 0.67 -1.01 4.44
CA GLU A 18 1.65 -1.21 3.40
C GLU A 18 1.64 -2.68 2.97
N PHE A 19 1.51 -2.90 1.68
CA PHE A 19 1.52 -4.18 0.99
C PHE A 19 2.79 -4.25 0.16
N LEU A 20 3.69 -5.17 0.47
CA LEU A 20 4.88 -5.40 -0.33
C LEU A 20 4.59 -6.50 -1.35
N LEU A 21 4.81 -6.19 -2.62
CA LEU A 21 4.70 -7.12 -3.73
C LEU A 21 6.10 -7.47 -4.27
N PRO A 22 6.31 -8.72 -4.71
CA PRO A 22 7.56 -9.13 -5.30
C PRO A 22 7.71 -8.49 -6.69
N GLY A 23 8.89 -7.97 -6.99
CA GLY A 23 9.18 -7.35 -8.28
C GLY A 23 8.42 -6.06 -8.59
N ARG A 24 8.48 -5.64 -9.86
CA ARG A 24 7.84 -4.41 -10.32
C ARG A 24 6.42 -4.72 -10.79
N VAL A 25 5.44 -4.00 -10.25
CA VAL A 25 4.07 -4.01 -10.78
C VAL A 25 3.97 -3.11 -12.00
N SER A 26 3.12 -3.48 -12.95
CA SER A 26 2.84 -2.66 -14.14
C SER A 26 1.97 -1.45 -13.78
N GLU A 27 2.00 -0.43 -14.63
CA GLU A 27 1.17 0.78 -14.46
C GLU A 27 -0.32 0.45 -14.47
N MET A 28 -0.76 -0.49 -15.31
CA MET A 28 -2.13 -1.02 -15.32
C MET A 28 -2.56 -1.59 -13.96
N VAL A 29 -1.65 -2.22 -13.23
CA VAL A 29 -1.93 -2.71 -11.87
C VAL A 29 -2.05 -1.54 -10.90
N CYS A 30 -1.18 -0.54 -10.99
CA CYS A 30 -1.29 0.68 -10.20
C CYS A 30 -2.64 1.38 -10.41
N ASP A 31 -3.11 1.45 -11.66
CA ASP A 31 -4.39 2.05 -12.03
C ASP A 31 -5.61 1.31 -11.44
N ALA A 32 -5.46 0.03 -11.12
CA ALA A 32 -6.51 -0.76 -10.46
C ALA A 32 -6.67 -0.44 -8.96
N PHE A 33 -5.70 0.27 -8.38
CA PHE A 33 -5.69 0.65 -6.96
C PHE A 33 -5.45 2.16 -6.79
N PRO A 34 -6.35 3.03 -7.29
CA PRO A 34 -6.20 4.48 -7.18
C PRO A 34 -6.20 4.98 -5.73
N GLU A 35 -6.75 4.20 -4.78
CA GLU A 35 -6.70 4.50 -3.35
C GLU A 35 -5.35 4.15 -2.69
N LEU A 36 -4.46 3.45 -3.39
CA LEU A 36 -3.13 3.08 -2.90
C LEU A 36 -2.04 3.86 -3.64
N THR A 37 -1.06 4.32 -2.88
CA THR A 37 0.16 4.90 -3.44
C THR A 37 1.21 3.82 -3.63
N THR A 38 1.85 3.80 -4.79
CA THR A 38 2.91 2.82 -5.08
C THR A 38 4.29 3.46 -4.94
N ARG A 39 5.22 2.73 -4.34
CA ARG A 39 6.63 3.14 -4.21
C ARG A 39 7.55 1.94 -4.46
N PRO A 40 8.68 2.12 -5.15
CA PRO A 40 9.70 1.08 -5.25
C PRO A 40 10.30 0.76 -3.87
N SER A 41 10.38 -0.53 -3.54
CA SER A 41 10.98 -0.98 -2.28
C SER A 41 12.52 -1.02 -2.37
N PRO A 42 13.26 -0.56 -1.34
CA PRO A 42 14.73 -0.62 -1.32
C PRO A 42 15.29 -2.04 -1.39
N THR A 43 14.54 -3.02 -0.87
CA THR A 43 14.92 -4.44 -0.86
C THR A 43 14.55 -5.17 -2.15
N GLY A 44 14.03 -4.44 -3.15
CA GLY A 44 13.45 -4.99 -4.36
C GLY A 44 11.94 -5.20 -4.20
N GLY A 45 11.20 -5.01 -5.28
CA GLY A 45 9.75 -5.11 -5.27
C GLY A 45 9.02 -3.78 -5.36
N THR A 46 7.71 -3.83 -5.15
CA THR A 46 6.84 -2.66 -5.13
C THR A 46 6.03 -2.64 -3.85
N ALA A 47 6.17 -1.57 -3.06
CA ALA A 47 5.34 -1.31 -1.91
C ALA A 47 4.12 -0.51 -2.35
N MET A 48 2.92 -0.97 -2.00
CA MET A 48 1.68 -0.21 -2.14
C MET A 48 1.18 0.16 -0.75
N PHE A 49 0.85 1.43 -0.50
CA PHE A 49 0.38 1.87 0.81
C PHE A 49 -0.81 2.81 0.71
N GLY A 50 -1.73 2.71 1.66
CA GLY A 50 -2.95 3.52 1.68
C GLY A 50 -3.71 3.40 2.99
N SER A 51 -4.69 4.28 3.17
CA SER A 51 -5.54 4.28 4.35
C SER A 51 -6.63 3.21 4.25
N VAL A 52 -6.73 2.39 5.29
CA VAL A 52 -7.75 1.35 5.42
C VAL A 52 -8.75 1.76 6.49
N ARG A 53 -10.04 1.68 6.15
CA ARG A 53 -11.14 2.13 7.00
C ARG A 53 -11.50 1.09 8.07
N ASP A 54 -11.53 -0.17 7.67
CA ASP A 54 -11.90 -1.32 8.51
C ASP A 54 -11.37 -2.63 7.89
N SER A 55 -11.58 -3.75 8.59
CA SER A 55 -11.16 -5.07 8.11
C SER A 55 -11.86 -5.49 6.81
N ALA A 56 -13.11 -5.08 6.56
CA ALA A 56 -13.80 -5.42 5.32
C ALA A 56 -13.16 -4.72 4.12
N HIS A 57 -12.73 -3.47 4.29
CA HIS A 57 -11.95 -2.74 3.29
C HIS A 57 -10.61 -3.43 3.03
N LEU A 58 -9.91 -3.87 4.08
CA LEU A 58 -8.66 -4.63 3.94
C LEU A 58 -8.88 -5.92 3.12
N HIS A 59 -9.87 -6.72 3.49
CA HIS A 59 -10.17 -7.97 2.79
C HIS A 59 -10.56 -7.72 1.32
N GLY A 60 -11.30 -6.64 1.02
CA GLY A 60 -11.60 -6.25 -0.35
C GLY A 60 -10.37 -5.80 -1.16
N LEU A 61 -9.35 -5.24 -0.53
CA LEU A 61 -8.05 -5.01 -1.18
C LEU A 61 -7.34 -6.34 -1.45
N LEU A 62 -7.26 -7.22 -0.46
CA LEU A 62 -6.61 -8.54 -0.59
C LEU A 62 -7.26 -9.41 -1.67
N ASP A 63 -8.58 -9.38 -1.81
CA ASP A 63 -9.31 -10.10 -2.85
C ASP A 63 -8.97 -9.55 -4.25
N ARG A 64 -8.92 -8.21 -4.39
CA ARG A 64 -8.49 -7.58 -5.65
C ARG A 64 -7.05 -7.91 -6.03
N PHE A 65 -6.14 -7.95 -5.06
CA PHE A 65 -4.77 -8.41 -5.31
C PHE A 65 -4.76 -9.85 -5.86
N GLN A 66 -5.51 -10.76 -5.24
CA GLN A 66 -5.61 -12.15 -5.68
C GLN A 66 -6.28 -12.29 -7.06
N ALA A 67 -7.34 -11.53 -7.33
CA ALA A 67 -8.04 -11.53 -8.62
C ALA A 67 -7.13 -11.10 -9.78
N LEU A 68 -6.15 -10.23 -9.51
CA LEU A 68 -5.13 -9.80 -10.48
C LEU A 68 -3.92 -10.74 -10.53
N GLY A 69 -3.90 -11.82 -9.74
CA GLY A 69 -2.77 -12.75 -9.65
C GLY A 69 -1.54 -12.15 -8.97
N LEU A 70 -1.73 -11.12 -8.15
CA LEU A 70 -0.66 -10.45 -7.42
C LEU A 70 -0.41 -11.14 -6.09
N THR A 71 0.85 -11.47 -5.84
CA THR A 71 1.29 -12.04 -4.56
C THR A 71 1.71 -10.91 -3.62
N ILE A 72 1.23 -10.93 -2.39
CA ILE A 72 1.72 -10.06 -1.31
C ILE A 72 2.74 -10.87 -0.51
N VAL A 73 3.97 -10.36 -0.45
CA VAL A 73 5.05 -10.98 0.35
C VAL A 73 5.06 -10.47 1.79
N GLU A 74 4.60 -9.24 2.01
CA GLU A 74 4.56 -8.63 3.33
C GLU A 74 3.34 -7.72 3.46
N LEU A 75 2.66 -7.79 4.60
CA LEU A 75 1.59 -6.88 4.97
C LEU A 75 1.95 -6.23 6.30
N ARG A 76 2.04 -4.90 6.30
CA ARG A 76 2.39 -4.12 7.49
C ARG A 76 1.36 -3.07 7.77
N GLN A 77 0.97 -2.95 9.02
CA GLN A 77 0.29 -1.76 9.50
C GLN A 77 1.37 -0.71 9.82
N LEU A 78 1.24 0.47 9.23
CA LEU A 78 2.11 1.60 9.51
C LEU A 78 1.56 2.37 10.72
N PRO A 79 2.42 2.80 11.66
CA PRO A 79 2.04 3.80 12.63
C PRO A 79 1.77 5.11 11.88
N ASP A 80 0.67 5.78 12.20
CA ASP A 80 0.32 7.10 11.67
C ASP A 80 1.34 8.18 12.06
#